data_AF-A0A9X5X6P0-F1
#
_entry.id   AF-A0A9X5X6P0-F1
#
_cell.length_a   1.000
_cell.length_b   1.000
_cell.length_c   1.000
_cell.angle_alpha   90.00
_cell.angle_beta   90.00
_cell.angle_gamma   90.00
#
_symmetry.space_group_name_H-M   'P 1'
#
loop_
_entity.id
_entity.type
_entity.pdbx_description
1 polymer ?
#
loop_
_entity_poly.entity_id
_entity_poly.type
_entity_poly.pdbx_seq_one_letter_code
_entity_poly.pdbx_strand_id
1 'polypeptide(L)'
;DHERAARTVAEVRTMLGQREELFRAHGIDSIDQLRHLRAQGKLPQLGSTDIVLLVDGFGALRDEFAELDDAVADLLKRGGGYGIHVVAGMLRWNDVRIATQSMFGTRVELRLNDPADSSIDRKLSETLSPDTPGRVLTDGKLFAQVALPRIDNRPGTGDLASVLERSARTIRAGWHGDVAAPVRVLPTRLPAAKLPSPTAEPRAIPIGVDQDALAPALLNLFGSDQHLLILGDNECGKTNLLKLIVRQLVDRYGDEELVFGVFDPRRGLRGAVPEPYRGGSAHNAKLAAALATGIATELEKRLPETADPDAVGAEPSFTGPRIVILVDDYDILTTAGQQPLAPFLPYISSAQ
;
A
#
# COMPACT_ATOMS: atom_id res chain seq x y z
N ASP A 1 -6.68 12.73 8.69
CA ASP A 1 -6.89 11.64 7.72
C ASP A 1 -5.74 10.66 7.90
N HIS A 2 -6.00 9.60 8.65
CA HIS A 2 -4.97 8.67 9.12
C HIS A 2 -4.39 7.80 7.99
N GLU A 3 -5.25 7.36 7.09
CA GLU A 3 -4.82 6.61 5.91
C GLU A 3 -3.89 7.45 5.05
N ARG A 4 -4.27 8.71 4.78
CA ARG A 4 -3.46 9.58 3.93
C ARG A 4 -2.11 9.95 4.55
N ALA A 5 -2.03 10.11 5.87
CA ALA A 5 -0.77 10.31 6.57
C ALA A 5 0.16 9.10 6.42
N ALA A 6 -0.34 7.90 6.72
CA ALA A 6 0.41 6.65 6.58
C ALA A 6 0.87 6.42 5.13
N ARG A 7 -0.02 6.64 4.15
CA ARG A 7 0.30 6.56 2.72
C ARG A 7 1.35 7.57 2.28
N THR A 8 1.33 8.78 2.83
CA THR A 8 2.35 9.80 2.51
C THR A 8 3.73 9.32 2.94
N VAL A 9 3.88 8.84 4.17
CA VAL A 9 5.16 8.31 4.68
C VAL A 9 5.59 7.06 3.90
N ALA A 10 4.65 6.15 3.61
CA ALA A 10 4.94 4.96 2.81
C ALA A 10 5.44 5.31 1.40
N GLU A 11 4.81 6.25 0.71
CA GLU A 11 5.22 6.70 -0.62
C GLU A 11 6.64 7.29 -0.61
N VAL A 12 6.99 8.10 0.39
CA VAL A 12 8.36 8.62 0.52
C VAL A 12 9.37 7.49 0.79
N ARG A 13 9.01 6.47 1.57
CA ARG A 13 9.86 5.28 1.78
C ARG A 13 10.03 4.46 0.50
N THR A 14 8.98 4.31 -0.31
CA THR A 14 9.08 3.69 -1.64
C THR A 14 10.05 4.48 -2.53
N MET A 15 9.95 5.82 -2.53
CA MET A 15 10.88 6.68 -3.25
C MET A 15 12.33 6.56 -2.75
N LEU A 16 12.54 6.36 -1.45
CA LEU A 16 13.87 6.06 -0.88
C LEU A 16 14.42 4.76 -1.47
N GLY A 17 13.66 3.66 -1.41
CA GLY A 17 14.10 2.38 -1.96
C GLY A 17 14.38 2.42 -3.46
N GLN A 18 13.56 3.13 -4.22
CA GLN A 18 13.79 3.35 -5.66
C GLN A 18 15.12 4.09 -5.90
N ARG A 19 15.43 5.10 -5.09
CA ARG A 19 16.69 5.85 -5.20
C ARG A 19 17.90 5.02 -4.79
N GLU A 20 17.79 4.20 -3.75
CA GLU A 20 18.85 3.27 -3.33
C GLU A 20 19.23 2.32 -4.48
N GLU A 21 18.24 1.76 -5.18
CA GLU A 21 18.48 0.91 -6.34
C GLU A 21 19.13 1.68 -7.50
N LEU A 22 18.65 2.88 -7.79
CA LEU A 22 19.20 3.69 -8.87
C LEU A 22 20.65 4.12 -8.61
N PHE A 23 20.97 4.47 -7.37
CA PHE A 23 22.34 4.80 -6.99
C PHE A 23 23.27 3.62 -7.24
N ARG A 24 22.84 2.42 -6.85
CA ARG A 24 23.60 1.19 -7.12
C ARG A 24 23.74 0.92 -8.61
N ALA A 25 22.64 0.98 -9.36
CA ALA A 25 22.61 0.63 -10.78
C ALA A 25 23.40 1.60 -11.68
N HIS A 26 23.44 2.90 -11.33
CA HIS A 26 24.10 3.93 -12.14
C HIS A 26 25.45 4.39 -11.54
N GLY A 27 25.89 3.78 -10.43
CA GLY A 27 27.12 4.18 -9.74
C GLY A 27 27.08 5.63 -9.25
N ILE A 28 25.94 6.05 -8.68
CA ILE A 28 25.78 7.39 -8.12
C ILE A 28 26.35 7.38 -6.71
N ASP A 29 27.33 8.24 -6.43
CA ASP A 29 28.01 8.34 -5.13
C ASP A 29 27.55 9.54 -4.29
N SER A 30 26.78 10.46 -4.88
CA SER A 30 26.40 11.72 -4.26
C SER A 30 25.09 12.29 -4.81
N ILE A 31 24.42 13.10 -3.98
CA ILE A 31 23.17 13.79 -4.37
C ILE A 31 23.44 14.81 -5.48
N ASP A 32 24.61 15.44 -5.50
CA ASP A 32 24.95 16.41 -6.53
C ASP A 32 25.12 15.73 -7.90
N GLN A 33 25.68 14.52 -7.92
CA GLN A 33 25.69 13.70 -9.13
C GLN A 33 24.27 13.29 -9.56
N LEU A 34 23.40 12.90 -8.61
CA LEU A 34 21.98 12.63 -8.90
C LEU A 34 21.29 13.84 -9.55
N ARG A 35 21.45 15.03 -8.96
CA ARG A 35 20.89 16.30 -9.47
C ARG A 35 21.39 16.59 -10.89
N HIS A 36 22.68 16.39 -11.14
CA HIS A 36 23.29 16.59 -12.45
C HIS A 36 22.75 15.62 -13.50
N LEU A 37 22.67 14.32 -13.18
CA LEU A 37 22.12 13.30 -14.08
C LEU A 37 20.65 13.55 -14.40
N ARG A 38 19.85 13.97 -13.41
CA ARG A 38 18.43 14.33 -13.62
C ARG A 38 18.28 15.57 -14.50
N ALA A 39 19.11 16.60 -14.29
CA ALA A 39 19.12 17.79 -15.14
C ALA A 39 19.46 17.48 -16.62
N GLN A 40 20.21 16.41 -16.86
CA GLN A 40 20.51 15.89 -18.21
C GLN A 40 19.42 14.96 -18.78
N GLY A 41 18.34 14.68 -18.03
CA GLY A 41 17.28 13.76 -18.45
C GLY A 41 17.67 12.27 -18.43
N LYS A 42 18.78 11.90 -17.77
CA LYS A 42 19.29 10.52 -17.73
C LYS A 42 18.59 9.61 -16.73
N LEU A 43 17.72 10.17 -15.89
CA LEU A 43 16.95 9.45 -14.87
C LEU A 43 15.45 9.74 -15.02
N PRO A 44 14.82 9.40 -16.16
CA PRO A 44 13.41 9.69 -16.42
C PRO A 44 12.45 9.00 -15.44
N GLN A 45 12.90 7.93 -14.78
CA GLN A 45 12.15 7.19 -13.77
C GLN A 45 11.92 7.95 -12.45
N LEU A 46 12.61 9.08 -12.23
CA LEU A 46 12.47 9.91 -11.03
C LEU A 46 11.54 11.11 -11.25
N GLY A 47 10.36 11.07 -10.61
CA GLY A 47 9.40 12.17 -10.64
C GLY A 47 9.86 13.47 -9.95
N SER A 48 10.83 13.40 -9.03
CA SER A 48 11.35 14.55 -8.28
C SER A 48 12.87 14.47 -8.09
N THR A 49 13.57 15.63 -8.06
CA THR A 49 15.01 15.68 -7.74
C THR A 49 15.23 15.53 -6.24
N ASP A 50 14.65 16.44 -5.47
CA ASP A 50 14.66 16.43 -4.01
C ASP A 50 13.22 16.25 -3.53
N ILE A 51 13.04 15.50 -2.45
CA ILE A 51 11.74 15.25 -1.82
C ILE A 51 11.80 15.86 -0.42
N VAL A 52 10.77 16.59 -0.04
CA VAL A 52 10.67 17.19 1.29
C VAL A 52 9.38 16.71 1.96
N LEU A 53 9.53 15.96 3.05
CA LEU A 53 8.43 15.58 3.93
C LEU A 53 8.26 16.66 5.00
N LEU A 54 7.12 17.37 4.96
CA LEU A 54 6.75 18.38 5.95
C LEU A 54 5.88 17.73 7.03
N VAL A 55 6.31 17.84 8.29
CA VAL A 55 5.55 17.39 9.47
C VAL A 55 5.26 18.60 10.34
N ASP A 56 4.00 18.98 10.47
CA ASP A 56 3.59 20.07 11.38
C ASP A 56 3.07 19.46 12.69
N GLY A 57 3.88 19.54 13.75
CA GLY A 57 3.58 18.94 15.05
C GLY A 57 4.11 17.52 15.21
N PHE A 58 5.42 17.37 15.42
CA PHE A 58 6.05 16.06 15.64
C PHE A 58 5.52 15.34 16.89
N GLY A 59 5.21 16.06 17.96
CA GLY A 59 4.59 15.47 19.17
C GLY A 59 3.24 14.83 18.87
N ALA A 60 2.39 15.52 18.10
CA ALA A 60 1.08 14.99 17.68
C ALA A 60 1.24 13.78 16.76
N LEU A 61 2.23 13.79 15.84
CA LEU A 61 2.55 12.62 15.02
C LEU A 61 2.82 11.39 15.87
N ARG A 62 3.66 11.52 16.90
CA ARG A 62 4.04 10.40 17.78
C ARG A 62 2.86 9.90 18.60
N ASP A 63 2.01 10.80 19.08
CA ASP A 63 0.92 10.45 20.00
C ASP A 63 -0.30 9.87 19.24
N GLU A 64 -0.61 10.39 18.04
CA GLU A 64 -1.77 9.98 17.24
C GLU A 64 -1.45 8.93 16.14
N PHE A 65 -0.20 8.85 15.69
CA PHE A 65 0.27 7.98 14.61
C PHE A 65 1.57 7.28 14.99
N ALA A 66 1.57 6.61 16.16
CA ALA A 66 2.76 6.00 16.75
C ALA A 66 3.49 5.03 15.79
N GLU A 67 2.75 4.36 14.89
CA GLU A 67 3.31 3.48 13.87
C GLU A 67 4.15 4.19 12.80
N LEU A 68 4.00 5.52 12.64
CA LEU A 68 4.77 6.33 11.71
C LEU A 68 6.06 6.88 12.30
N ASP A 69 6.23 6.88 13.63
CA ASP A 69 7.40 7.47 14.31
C ASP A 69 8.71 6.82 13.82
N ASP A 70 8.80 5.49 13.89
CA ASP A 70 9.99 4.75 13.44
C ASP A 70 10.21 4.89 11.91
N ALA A 71 9.12 4.99 11.13
CA ALA A 71 9.20 5.18 9.68
C ALA A 71 9.74 6.57 9.30
N VAL A 72 9.35 7.62 10.00
CA VAL A 72 9.88 8.98 9.80
C VAL A 72 11.32 9.09 10.33
N ALA A 73 11.64 8.45 11.45
CA ALA A 73 13.01 8.38 11.96
C ALA A 73 13.98 7.68 10.99
N ASP A 74 13.52 6.61 10.32
CA ASP A 74 14.26 5.92 9.27
C ASP A 74 14.54 6.85 8.07
N LEU A 75 13.55 7.63 7.63
CA LEU A 75 13.71 8.65 6.60
C LEU A 75 14.71 9.75 7.00
N LEU A 76 14.67 10.23 8.25
CA LEU A 76 15.65 11.19 8.77
C LEU A 76 17.08 10.63 8.74
N LYS A 77 17.24 9.35 9.10
CA LYS A 77 18.55 8.71 9.21
C LYS A 77 19.20 8.43 7.86
N ARG A 78 18.42 7.96 6.88
CA ARG A 78 18.95 7.50 5.57
C ARG A 78 18.66 8.46 4.43
N GLY A 79 17.53 9.16 4.48
CA GLY A 79 16.97 9.91 3.36
C GLY A 79 17.88 11.03 2.84
N GLY A 80 18.61 11.68 3.75
CA GLY A 80 19.49 12.80 3.41
C GLY A 80 20.44 12.46 2.26
N GLY A 81 21.14 11.33 2.34
CA GLY A 81 22.09 10.87 1.31
C GLY A 81 21.47 10.55 -0.05
N TYR A 82 20.15 10.40 -0.11
CA TYR A 82 19.40 10.13 -1.34
C TYR A 82 18.54 11.32 -1.76
N GLY A 83 18.71 12.51 -1.18
CA GLY A 83 17.93 13.72 -1.55
C GLY A 83 16.49 13.70 -1.02
N ILE A 84 16.24 13.00 0.09
CA ILE A 84 14.98 13.02 0.83
C ILE A 84 15.23 13.76 2.14
N HIS A 85 14.44 14.81 2.38
CA HIS A 85 14.60 15.72 3.50
C HIS A 85 13.33 15.71 4.34
N VAL A 86 13.48 15.88 5.65
CA VAL A 86 12.35 16.02 6.57
C VAL A 86 12.45 17.39 7.23
N VAL A 87 11.35 18.15 7.19
CA VAL A 87 11.20 19.39 7.92
C VAL A 87 10.06 19.20 8.90
N ALA A 88 10.36 19.34 10.19
CA ALA A 88 9.39 19.11 11.25
C ALA A 88 9.23 20.35 12.12
N GLY A 89 7.97 20.74 12.37
CA GLY A 89 7.60 21.66 13.43
C GLY A 89 7.30 20.89 14.72
N MET A 90 7.72 21.42 15.86
CA MET A 90 7.45 20.84 17.18
C MET A 90 7.38 21.94 18.23
N LEU A 91 6.66 21.71 19.33
CA LEU A 91 6.54 22.69 20.42
C LEU A 91 7.73 22.60 21.37
N ARG A 92 8.30 21.40 21.53
CA ARG A 92 9.47 21.15 22.38
C ARG A 92 10.40 20.17 21.67
N TRP A 93 11.71 20.33 21.87
CA TRP A 93 12.69 19.37 21.35
C TRP A 93 12.49 17.96 21.91
N ASN A 94 12.00 17.85 23.14
CA ASN A 94 11.70 16.58 23.80
C ASN A 94 10.52 15.81 23.18
N ASP A 95 9.79 16.40 22.24
CA ASP A 95 8.78 15.68 21.44
C ASP A 95 9.46 14.64 20.53
N VAL A 96 10.72 14.89 20.15
CA VAL A 96 11.58 13.99 19.36
C VAL A 96 12.51 13.20 20.28
N ARG A 97 12.68 11.90 20.03
CA ARG A 97 13.64 11.05 20.75
C ARG A 97 15.06 11.62 20.63
N ILE A 98 15.83 11.64 21.72
CA ILE A 98 17.19 12.22 21.78
C ILE A 98 18.10 11.73 20.64
N ALA A 99 18.04 10.43 20.32
CA ALA A 99 18.85 9.83 19.25
C ALA A 99 18.51 10.37 17.84
N THR A 100 17.30 10.90 17.66
CA THR A 100 16.79 11.44 16.38
C THR A 100 16.95 12.95 16.33
N GLN A 101 17.01 13.66 17.47
CA GLN A 101 17.23 15.11 17.51
C GLN A 101 18.52 15.53 16.80
N SER A 102 19.60 14.77 16.96
CA SER A 102 20.89 15.05 16.31
C SER A 102 20.86 14.95 14.78
N MET A 103 19.84 14.30 14.21
CA MET A 103 19.66 14.17 12.76
C MET A 103 19.09 15.45 12.13
N PHE A 104 18.49 16.34 12.93
CA PHE A 104 18.09 17.66 12.47
C PHE A 104 19.31 18.58 12.38
N GLY A 105 19.90 18.61 11.18
CA GLY A 105 21.11 19.39 10.90
C GLY A 105 20.92 20.91 10.82
N THR A 106 19.69 21.38 10.65
CA THR A 106 19.37 22.82 10.66
C THR A 106 18.23 23.07 11.62
N ARG A 107 18.45 23.94 12.60
CA ARG A 107 17.46 24.27 13.62
C ARG A 107 17.07 25.74 13.55
N VAL A 108 15.77 25.96 13.59
CA VAL A 108 15.15 27.28 13.59
C VAL A 108 14.31 27.36 14.86
N GLU A 109 14.91 27.85 15.94
CA GLU A 109 14.24 27.93 17.24
C GLU A 109 13.49 29.25 17.35
N LEU A 110 12.16 29.19 17.36
CA LEU A 110 11.31 30.34 17.68
C LEU A 110 11.24 30.52 19.19
N ARG A 111 10.58 31.59 19.63
CA ARG A 111 10.31 31.82 21.05
C ARG A 111 9.61 30.61 21.68
N LEU A 112 10.27 30.00 22.66
CA LEU A 112 9.74 28.92 23.48
C LEU A 112 8.92 29.47 24.66
N ASN A 113 8.00 28.66 25.17
CA ASN A 113 7.25 29.01 26.40
C ASN A 113 8.16 28.96 27.63
N ASP A 114 9.02 27.94 27.70
CA ASP A 114 10.08 27.80 28.71
C ASP A 114 11.45 27.88 28.01
N PRO A 115 12.25 28.94 28.24
CA PRO A 115 13.60 29.04 27.70
C PRO A 115 14.55 27.92 28.15
N ALA A 116 14.24 27.20 29.23
CA ALA A 116 15.02 26.04 29.67
C ALA A 116 14.96 24.87 28.67
N ASP A 117 13.92 24.83 27.82
CA ASP A 117 13.77 23.85 26.74
C ASP A 117 14.61 24.20 25.49
N SER A 118 15.32 25.33 25.49
CA SER A 118 16.17 25.75 24.37
C SER A 118 17.28 24.74 24.10
N SER A 119 17.39 24.30 22.85
CA SER A 119 18.47 23.43 22.38
C SER A 119 19.75 24.20 22.00
N ILE A 120 19.64 25.53 21.87
CA ILE A 120 20.71 26.40 21.37
C ILE A 120 21.38 27.15 22.51
N ASP A 121 20.64 28.00 23.21
CA ASP A 121 21.15 28.79 24.33
C ASP A 121 20.01 29.36 25.17
N ARG A 122 19.85 28.85 26.40
CA ARG A 122 18.81 29.30 27.34
C ARG A 122 18.80 30.81 27.54
N LYS A 123 19.96 31.44 27.73
CA LYS A 123 20.04 32.88 28.05
C LYS A 123 19.62 33.73 26.86
N LEU A 124 19.99 33.32 25.63
CA LEU A 124 19.54 34.01 24.43
C LEU A 124 18.05 33.79 24.18
N SER A 125 17.55 32.58 24.40
CA SER A 125 16.11 32.28 24.30
C SER A 125 15.27 33.12 25.26
N GLU A 126 15.76 33.39 26.48
CA GLU A 126 15.08 34.27 27.46
C GLU A 126 14.87 35.71 26.93
N THR A 127 15.69 36.16 25.98
CA THR A 127 15.57 37.50 25.39
C THR A 127 14.51 37.62 24.28
N LEU A 128 13.94 36.50 23.84
CA LEU A 128 12.95 36.48 22.76
C LEU A 128 11.59 36.97 23.27
N SER A 129 11.11 38.09 22.72
CA SER A 129 9.83 38.68 23.11
C SER A 129 8.62 37.92 22.54
N PRO A 130 7.54 37.72 23.33
CA PRO A 130 6.25 37.24 22.83
C PRO A 130 5.65 38.13 21.74
N ASP A 131 5.93 39.44 21.78
CA ASP A 131 5.31 40.44 20.91
C ASP A 131 5.95 40.52 19.52
N THR A 132 6.97 39.68 19.25
CA THR A 132 7.66 39.62 17.95
C THR A 132 7.58 38.23 17.32
N PRO A 133 6.42 37.82 16.77
CA PRO A 133 6.28 36.56 16.06
C PRO A 133 7.28 36.43 14.91
N GLY A 134 7.79 35.21 14.71
CA GLY A 134 8.77 34.92 13.66
C GLY A 134 10.21 35.32 13.99
N ARG A 135 10.48 35.86 15.19
CA ARG A 135 11.87 35.99 15.70
C ARG A 135 12.45 34.61 15.96
N VAL A 136 13.68 34.39 15.50
CA VAL A 136 14.38 33.10 15.54
C VAL A 136 15.73 33.25 16.20
N LEU A 137 16.12 32.23 16.97
CA LEU A 137 17.49 31.93 17.36
C LEU A 137 18.01 30.79 16.47
N THR A 138 19.15 31.02 15.81
CA THR A 138 19.80 30.05 14.92
C THR A 138 20.89 29.26 15.64
N ASP A 139 21.30 28.11 15.11
CA ASP A 139 22.41 27.29 15.67
C ASP A 139 23.71 28.08 15.86
N GLY A 140 23.94 29.11 15.03
CA GLY A 140 25.07 30.03 15.15
C GLY A 140 24.95 31.05 16.29
N LYS A 141 23.94 30.93 17.16
CA LYS A 141 23.58 31.89 18.22
C LYS A 141 23.27 33.30 17.70
N LEU A 142 22.79 33.39 16.46
CA LEU A 142 22.39 34.64 15.83
C LEU A 142 20.87 34.78 15.86
N PHE A 143 20.40 36.01 16.04
CA PHE A 143 19.00 36.36 15.90
C PHE A 143 18.66 36.58 14.43
N ALA A 144 17.56 35.97 13.98
CA ALA A 144 17.01 36.13 12.64
C ALA A 144 15.50 36.45 12.70
N GLN A 145 14.92 36.84 11.58
CA GLN A 145 13.48 37.07 11.44
C GLN A 145 12.98 36.25 10.25
N VAL A 146 11.96 35.42 10.46
CA VAL A 146 11.32 34.65 9.39
C VAL A 146 10.67 35.61 8.41
N ALA A 147 11.04 35.48 7.14
CA ALA A 147 10.43 36.24 6.05
C ALA A 147 8.98 35.79 5.84
N LEU A 148 8.10 36.73 5.51
CA LEU A 148 6.71 36.41 5.19
C LEU A 148 6.63 35.68 3.84
N PRO A 149 5.74 34.68 3.68
CA PRO A 149 5.59 33.92 2.44
C PRO A 149 4.79 34.73 1.41
N ARG A 150 5.33 35.87 0.95
CA ARG A 150 4.70 36.79 0.00
C ARG A 150 5.70 37.36 -0.99
N ILE A 151 5.23 37.58 -2.21
CA ILE A 151 6.04 38.08 -3.35
C ILE A 151 5.58 39.47 -3.84
N ASP A 152 4.68 40.12 -3.11
CA ASP A 152 4.11 41.44 -3.45
C ASP A 152 4.80 42.62 -2.75
N ASN A 153 5.97 42.35 -2.14
CA ASN A 153 6.85 43.35 -1.52
C ASN A 153 6.18 44.20 -0.42
N ARG A 154 5.27 43.61 0.36
CA ARG A 154 4.62 44.27 1.51
C ARG A 154 5.01 43.59 2.82
N PRO A 155 5.22 44.33 3.92
CA PRO A 155 5.61 43.75 5.22
C PRO A 155 4.43 43.37 6.13
N GLY A 156 3.18 43.43 5.64
CA GLY A 156 1.99 43.24 6.47
C GLY A 156 1.60 41.77 6.71
N THR A 157 0.86 41.50 7.78
CA THR A 157 0.35 40.15 8.10
C THR A 157 -1.17 39.99 7.90
N GLY A 158 -1.92 41.10 7.80
CA GLY A 158 -3.39 41.10 7.82
C GLY A 158 -4.08 40.43 6.63
N ASP A 159 -3.39 40.24 5.50
CA ASP A 159 -3.93 39.67 4.27
C ASP A 159 -3.20 38.39 3.81
N LEU A 160 -2.35 37.78 4.67
CA LEU A 160 -1.41 36.73 4.29
C LEU A 160 -2.06 35.52 3.60
N ALA A 161 -3.20 35.03 4.08
CA ALA A 161 -3.88 33.89 3.47
C ALA A 161 -4.24 34.16 2.00
N SER A 162 -4.81 35.34 1.72
CA SER A 162 -5.18 35.76 0.36
C SER A 162 -3.96 36.00 -0.54
N VAL A 163 -2.85 36.49 0.04
CA VAL A 163 -1.60 36.73 -0.68
C VAL A 163 -0.92 35.41 -1.03
N LEU A 164 -0.90 34.45 -0.10
CA LEU A 164 -0.34 33.13 -0.30
C LEU A 164 -1.11 32.37 -1.38
N GLU A 165 -2.44 32.40 -1.36
CA GLU A 165 -3.26 31.78 -2.40
C GLU A 165 -2.99 32.38 -3.78
N ARG A 166 -2.93 33.72 -3.88
CA ARG A 166 -2.58 34.40 -5.14
C ARG A 166 -1.16 34.02 -5.59
N SER A 167 -0.20 33.98 -4.69
CA SER A 167 1.19 33.60 -4.99
C SER A 167 1.26 32.16 -5.52
N ALA A 168 0.55 31.22 -4.90
CA ALA A 168 0.46 29.84 -5.36
C ALA A 168 -0.16 29.73 -6.76
N ARG A 169 -1.24 30.48 -7.03
CA ARG A 169 -1.85 30.53 -8.38
C ARG A 169 -0.89 31.10 -9.42
N THR A 170 -0.16 32.16 -9.10
CA THR A 170 0.85 32.76 -9.99
C THR A 170 1.97 31.77 -10.30
N ILE A 171 2.52 31.10 -9.28
CA ILE A 171 3.54 30.07 -9.46
C ILE A 171 3.01 28.93 -10.34
N ARG A 172 1.78 28.46 -10.08
CA ARG A 172 1.14 27.41 -10.88
C ARG A 172 0.94 27.83 -12.33
N ALA A 173 0.51 29.05 -12.58
CA ALA A 173 0.29 29.56 -13.94
C ALA A 173 1.60 29.70 -14.73
N GLY A 174 2.71 30.00 -14.06
CA GLY A 174 4.04 30.10 -14.68
C GLY A 174 4.77 28.77 -14.88
N TRP A 175 4.26 27.66 -14.34
CA TRP A 175 4.91 26.34 -14.43
C TRP A 175 4.24 25.45 -15.48
N HIS A 176 5.02 25.06 -16.51
CA HIS A 176 4.56 24.21 -17.62
C HIS A 176 5.18 22.81 -17.63
N GLY A 177 6.07 22.50 -16.70
CA GLY A 177 6.68 21.17 -16.56
C GLY A 177 5.82 20.20 -15.76
N ASP A 178 6.40 19.04 -15.47
CA ASP A 178 5.79 18.04 -14.61
C ASP A 178 5.53 18.59 -13.20
N VAL A 179 4.41 18.20 -12.61
CA VAL A 179 4.06 18.54 -11.23
C VAL A 179 4.56 17.45 -10.28
N ALA A 180 4.64 17.79 -8.99
CA ALA A 180 4.94 16.80 -7.96
C ALA A 180 3.94 15.63 -8.03
N ALA A 181 4.46 14.41 -7.97
CA ALA A 181 3.64 13.21 -7.98
C ALA A 181 2.67 13.22 -6.78
N PRO A 182 1.36 13.00 -7.00
CA PRO A 182 0.41 12.94 -5.90
C PRO A 182 0.66 11.70 -5.04
N VAL A 183 0.40 11.80 -3.74
CA VAL A 183 0.40 10.63 -2.85
C VAL A 183 -0.70 9.68 -3.30
N ARG A 184 -0.32 8.45 -3.62
CA ARG A 184 -1.25 7.41 -4.06
C ARG A 184 -1.87 6.75 -2.83
N VAL A 185 -3.20 6.85 -2.74
CA VAL A 185 -4.01 6.21 -1.70
C VAL A 185 -4.73 4.99 -2.27
N LEU A 186 -5.16 4.09 -1.40
CA LEU A 186 -5.94 2.93 -1.84
C LEU A 186 -7.26 3.45 -2.43
N PRO A 187 -7.60 3.07 -3.67
CA PRO A 187 -8.82 3.59 -4.27
C PRO A 187 -10.03 2.98 -3.58
N THR A 188 -11.01 3.81 -3.22
CA THR A 188 -12.30 3.35 -2.66
C THR A 188 -13.06 2.41 -3.61
N ARG A 189 -12.78 2.51 -4.91
CA ARG A 189 -13.22 1.56 -5.94
C ARG A 189 -12.08 1.27 -6.89
N LEU A 190 -11.67 0.00 -6.97
CA LEU A 190 -10.70 -0.49 -7.92
C LEU A 190 -11.41 -1.20 -9.09
N PRO A 191 -11.46 -0.62 -10.31
CA PRO A 191 -11.99 -1.31 -11.47
C PRO A 191 -11.13 -2.53 -11.80
N ALA A 192 -11.75 -3.69 -11.99
CA ALA A 192 -11.03 -4.94 -12.33
C ALA A 192 -10.14 -4.81 -13.59
N ALA A 193 -10.53 -3.94 -14.54
CA ALA A 193 -9.76 -3.67 -15.75
C ALA A 193 -8.39 -3.00 -15.51
N LYS A 194 -8.13 -2.48 -14.29
CA LYS A 194 -6.82 -1.94 -13.91
C LYS A 194 -5.87 -3.02 -13.37
N LEU A 195 -6.37 -4.23 -13.11
CA LEU A 195 -5.55 -5.34 -12.68
C LEU A 195 -4.76 -5.92 -13.88
N PRO A 196 -3.61 -6.57 -13.64
CA PRO A 196 -2.84 -7.22 -14.69
C PRO A 196 -3.69 -8.17 -15.54
N SER A 197 -3.45 -8.15 -16.85
CA SER A 197 -4.13 -9.04 -17.79
C SER A 197 -3.60 -10.49 -17.68
N PRO A 198 -4.33 -11.48 -18.20
CA PRO A 198 -3.82 -12.85 -18.37
C PRO A 198 -2.48 -12.91 -19.10
N THR A 199 -2.19 -12.00 -20.02
CA THR A 199 -0.89 -11.99 -20.72
C THR A 199 0.25 -11.53 -19.81
N ALA A 200 -0.01 -10.56 -18.94
CA ALA A 200 1.00 -10.08 -17.97
C ALA A 200 1.20 -11.07 -16.82
N GLU A 201 0.12 -11.71 -16.37
CA GLU A 201 0.10 -12.72 -15.31
C GLU A 201 -0.63 -13.99 -15.78
N PRO A 202 0.06 -14.91 -16.48
CA PRO A 202 -0.58 -16.07 -17.12
C PRO A 202 -1.14 -17.11 -16.16
N ARG A 203 -0.49 -17.29 -15.00
CA ARG A 203 -0.84 -18.32 -14.02
C ARG A 203 -1.45 -17.76 -12.74
N ALA A 204 -1.08 -16.53 -12.38
CA ALA A 204 -1.58 -15.88 -11.17
C ALA A 204 -2.88 -15.11 -11.45
N ILE A 205 -3.74 -15.06 -10.44
CA ILE A 205 -5.05 -14.42 -10.44
C ILE A 205 -4.94 -13.10 -9.65
N PRO A 206 -4.94 -11.94 -10.31
CA PRO A 206 -4.95 -10.68 -9.61
C PRO A 206 -6.31 -10.44 -8.95
N ILE A 207 -6.31 -10.21 -7.63
CA ILE A 207 -7.51 -10.01 -6.82
C ILE A 207 -7.65 -8.58 -6.29
N GLY A 208 -6.61 -7.77 -6.39
CA GLY A 208 -6.60 -6.40 -5.89
C GLY A 208 -5.22 -5.77 -5.98
N VAL A 209 -4.98 -4.77 -5.15
CA VAL A 209 -3.65 -4.21 -4.90
C VAL A 209 -3.37 -4.20 -3.40
N ASP A 210 -2.11 -4.33 -3.02
CA ASP A 210 -1.70 -4.19 -1.62
C ASP A 210 -1.84 -2.73 -1.14
N GLN A 211 -1.80 -2.53 0.18
CA GLN A 211 -1.87 -1.19 0.77
C GLN A 211 -0.54 -0.45 0.68
N ASP A 212 0.61 -1.12 0.59
CA ASP A 212 1.95 -0.55 0.81
C ASP A 212 2.56 0.04 -0.46
N ALA A 213 2.66 -0.75 -1.51
CA ALA A 213 3.18 -0.37 -2.81
C ALA A 213 2.07 -0.06 -3.82
N LEU A 214 0.81 -0.40 -3.50
CA LEU A 214 -0.29 -0.50 -4.46
C LEU A 214 0.08 -1.42 -5.64
N ALA A 215 0.91 -2.43 -5.36
CA ALA A 215 1.27 -3.45 -6.34
C ALA A 215 0.14 -4.49 -6.42
N PRO A 216 -0.03 -5.18 -7.57
CA PRO A 216 -1.04 -6.21 -7.71
C PRO A 216 -0.91 -7.30 -6.64
N ALA A 217 -2.01 -7.58 -5.94
CA ALA A 217 -2.13 -8.73 -5.05
C ALA A 217 -2.53 -9.95 -5.89
N LEU A 218 -1.65 -10.96 -5.93
CA LEU A 218 -1.75 -12.11 -6.80
C LEU A 218 -2.09 -13.38 -6.00
N LEU A 219 -3.00 -14.18 -6.54
CA LEU A 219 -3.40 -15.49 -6.00
C LEU A 219 -2.99 -16.59 -6.98
N ASN A 220 -2.25 -17.59 -6.54
CA ASN A 220 -1.77 -18.70 -7.36
C ASN A 220 -2.43 -20.02 -6.96
N LEU A 221 -3.72 -20.18 -7.32
CA LEU A 221 -4.56 -21.32 -6.92
C LEU A 221 -4.02 -22.69 -7.35
N PHE A 222 -3.31 -22.74 -8.48
CA PHE A 222 -2.75 -24.00 -9.02
C PHE A 222 -1.24 -24.13 -8.79
N GLY A 223 -0.73 -23.40 -7.79
CA GLY A 223 0.67 -23.45 -7.39
C GLY A 223 0.81 -23.41 -5.87
N SER A 224 1.23 -22.26 -5.33
CA SER A 224 1.49 -22.10 -3.90
C SER A 224 0.23 -22.03 -3.04
N ASP A 225 -0.90 -21.58 -3.61
CA ASP A 225 -2.06 -21.13 -2.84
C ASP A 225 -3.27 -22.04 -3.09
N GLN A 226 -3.18 -23.32 -2.70
CA GLN A 226 -4.20 -24.33 -3.05
C GLN A 226 -5.64 -23.95 -2.66
N HIS A 227 -5.82 -23.23 -1.55
CA HIS A 227 -7.14 -22.87 -1.01
C HIS A 227 -7.18 -21.39 -0.61
N LEU A 228 -8.36 -20.78 -0.71
CA LEU A 228 -8.61 -19.39 -0.27
C LEU A 228 -9.83 -19.34 0.66
N LEU A 229 -9.66 -18.73 1.82
CA LEU A 229 -10.75 -18.41 2.75
C LEU A 229 -11.01 -16.90 2.76
N ILE A 230 -12.27 -16.50 2.51
CA ILE A 230 -12.68 -15.10 2.50
C ILE A 230 -13.63 -14.86 3.68
N LEU A 231 -13.19 -14.05 4.63
CA LEU A 231 -13.99 -13.64 5.80
C LEU A 231 -14.32 -12.15 5.71
N GLY A 232 -15.50 -11.79 6.17
CA GLY A 232 -15.90 -10.39 6.29
C GLY A 232 -17.38 -10.21 6.57
N ASP A 233 -17.73 -9.01 7.01
CA ASP A 233 -19.09 -8.66 7.40
C ASP A 233 -20.08 -8.64 6.23
N ASN A 234 -21.35 -8.38 6.52
CA ASN A 234 -22.35 -8.21 5.49
C ASN A 234 -21.97 -7.06 4.54
N GLU A 235 -22.20 -7.28 3.25
CA GLU A 235 -21.99 -6.27 2.18
C GLU A 235 -20.54 -5.77 2.00
N CYS A 236 -19.53 -6.47 2.54
CA CYS A 236 -18.12 -6.11 2.36
C CYS A 236 -17.49 -6.55 1.02
N GLY A 237 -18.26 -7.21 0.14
CA GLY A 237 -17.81 -7.59 -1.20
C GLY A 237 -17.31 -9.03 -1.38
N LYS A 238 -17.56 -9.95 -0.43
CA LYS A 238 -17.19 -11.38 -0.53
C LYS A 238 -17.62 -12.02 -1.87
N THR A 239 -18.92 -11.96 -2.19
CA THR A 239 -19.46 -12.45 -3.47
C THR A 239 -18.84 -11.75 -4.68
N ASN A 240 -18.49 -10.46 -4.57
CA ASN A 240 -17.84 -9.71 -5.65
C ASN A 240 -16.41 -10.23 -5.92
N LEU A 241 -15.65 -10.54 -4.86
CA LEU A 241 -14.32 -11.16 -4.99
C LEU A 241 -14.42 -12.54 -5.63
N LEU A 242 -15.39 -13.37 -5.24
CA LEU A 242 -15.63 -14.67 -5.88
C LEU A 242 -15.94 -14.52 -7.37
N LYS A 243 -16.78 -13.55 -7.76
CA LYS A 243 -17.07 -13.25 -9.17
C LYS A 243 -15.83 -12.80 -9.94
N LEU A 244 -14.98 -11.98 -9.32
CA LEU A 244 -13.71 -11.56 -9.90
C LEU A 244 -12.80 -12.77 -10.18
N ILE A 245 -12.66 -13.66 -9.20
CA ILE A 245 -11.84 -14.87 -9.33
C ILE A 245 -12.36 -15.76 -10.46
N VAL A 246 -13.67 -16.00 -10.54
CA VAL A 246 -14.29 -16.77 -11.63
C VAL A 246 -13.95 -16.17 -12.99
N ARG A 247 -14.14 -14.85 -13.15
CA ARG A 247 -13.83 -14.17 -14.41
C ARG A 247 -12.35 -14.30 -14.77
N GLN A 248 -11.46 -14.06 -13.82
CA GLN A 248 -10.01 -14.14 -14.04
C GLN A 248 -9.55 -15.56 -14.40
N LEU A 249 -10.20 -16.60 -13.87
CA LEU A 249 -9.93 -17.99 -14.22
C LEU A 249 -10.42 -18.34 -15.62
N VAL A 250 -11.65 -17.94 -15.97
CA VAL A 250 -12.23 -18.15 -17.31
C VAL A 250 -11.44 -17.40 -18.39
N ASP A 251 -10.90 -16.22 -18.06
CA ASP A 251 -10.05 -15.45 -18.98
C ASP A 251 -8.66 -16.10 -19.19
N ARG A 252 -8.28 -17.12 -18.40
CA ARG A 252 -6.95 -17.79 -18.44
C ARG A 252 -7.01 -19.25 -18.91
N TYR A 253 -8.09 -19.96 -18.63
CA TYR A 253 -8.19 -21.40 -18.86
C TYR A 253 -9.43 -21.73 -19.70
N GLY A 254 -9.27 -22.68 -20.62
CA GLY A 254 -10.39 -23.22 -21.39
C GLY A 254 -11.36 -24.06 -20.55
N ASP A 255 -12.54 -24.33 -21.09
CA ASP A 255 -13.57 -25.18 -20.47
C ASP A 255 -13.18 -26.67 -20.42
N GLU A 256 -12.21 -27.09 -21.23
CA GLU A 256 -11.58 -28.42 -21.12
C GLU A 256 -10.54 -28.51 -19.99
N GLU A 257 -9.99 -27.37 -19.57
CA GLU A 257 -8.94 -27.29 -18.54
C GLU A 257 -9.49 -27.01 -17.14
N LEU A 258 -10.71 -26.47 -17.05
CA LEU A 258 -11.28 -25.94 -15.82
C LEU A 258 -12.77 -26.20 -15.71
N VAL A 259 -13.20 -26.71 -14.56
CA VAL A 259 -14.62 -26.89 -14.22
C VAL A 259 -14.91 -26.38 -12.80
N PHE A 260 -16.07 -25.75 -12.60
CA PHE A 260 -16.50 -25.24 -11.30
C PHE A 260 -17.59 -26.11 -10.66
N GLY A 261 -17.43 -26.39 -9.37
CA GLY A 261 -18.50 -26.83 -8.48
C GLY A 261 -19.01 -25.65 -7.65
N VAL A 262 -20.25 -25.21 -7.87
CA VAL A 262 -20.77 -23.95 -7.29
C VAL A 262 -21.74 -24.21 -6.14
N PHE A 263 -21.42 -23.72 -4.95
CA PHE A 263 -22.23 -23.82 -3.75
C PHE A 263 -22.69 -22.42 -3.36
N ASP A 264 -23.94 -22.09 -3.65
CA ASP A 264 -24.46 -20.72 -3.61
C ASP A 264 -25.91 -20.69 -3.10
N PRO A 265 -26.13 -20.73 -1.77
CA PRO A 265 -27.47 -20.81 -1.18
C PRO A 265 -28.31 -19.56 -1.44
N ARG A 266 -27.69 -18.37 -1.56
CA ARG A 266 -28.39 -17.11 -1.85
C ARG A 266 -28.48 -16.78 -3.34
N ARG A 267 -27.89 -17.60 -4.20
CA ARG A 267 -27.84 -17.41 -5.66
C ARG A 267 -27.11 -16.11 -6.06
N GLY A 268 -26.16 -15.66 -5.24
CA GLY A 268 -25.36 -14.46 -5.46
C GLY A 268 -24.41 -14.57 -6.65
N LEU A 269 -23.96 -15.78 -6.98
CA LEU A 269 -23.05 -16.13 -8.07
C LEU A 269 -23.80 -16.51 -9.36
N ARG A 270 -25.12 -16.34 -9.42
CA ARG A 270 -25.91 -16.61 -10.61
C ARG A 270 -25.37 -15.82 -11.81
N GLY A 271 -25.06 -16.53 -12.89
CA GLY A 271 -24.52 -15.95 -14.12
C GLY A 271 -23.03 -15.58 -14.06
N ALA A 272 -22.35 -15.81 -12.94
CA ALA A 272 -20.91 -15.56 -12.83
C ALA A 272 -20.09 -16.63 -13.56
N VAL A 273 -20.46 -17.90 -13.39
CA VAL A 273 -19.81 -19.04 -14.07
C VAL A 273 -20.54 -19.32 -15.39
N PRO A 274 -19.88 -19.24 -16.56
CA PRO A 274 -20.47 -19.61 -17.85
C PRO A 274 -20.90 -21.09 -17.87
N GLU A 275 -21.88 -21.42 -18.72
CA GLU A 275 -22.42 -22.78 -18.78
C GLU A 275 -21.38 -23.88 -19.11
N PRO A 276 -20.45 -23.70 -20.07
CA PRO A 276 -19.46 -24.73 -20.41
C PRO A 276 -18.54 -25.10 -19.24
N TYR A 277 -18.27 -24.15 -18.34
CA TYR A 277 -17.41 -24.34 -17.18
C TYR A 277 -18.14 -24.92 -15.96
N ARG A 278 -19.45 -25.15 -16.03
CA ARG A 278 -20.26 -25.50 -14.85
C ARG A 278 -20.43 -27.01 -14.70
N GLY A 279 -19.65 -27.61 -13.80
CA GLY A 279 -19.76 -29.05 -13.48
C GLY A 279 -20.96 -29.39 -12.59
N GLY A 280 -21.39 -28.44 -11.75
CA GLY A 280 -22.58 -28.60 -10.92
C GLY A 280 -22.88 -27.38 -10.07
N SER A 281 -24.11 -27.28 -9.57
CA SER A 281 -24.51 -26.20 -8.67
C SER A 281 -25.47 -26.67 -7.57
N ALA A 282 -25.23 -26.21 -6.35
CA ALA A 282 -26.05 -26.46 -5.19
C ALA A 282 -26.49 -25.14 -4.53
N HIS A 283 -27.76 -25.09 -4.09
CA HIS A 283 -28.36 -23.90 -3.47
C HIS A 283 -29.03 -24.20 -2.12
N ASN A 284 -28.78 -25.38 -1.57
CA ASN A 284 -29.17 -25.76 -0.20
C ASN A 284 -28.22 -26.87 0.28
N ALA A 285 -28.22 -27.14 1.58
CA ALA A 285 -27.27 -28.08 2.18
C ALA A 285 -27.42 -29.54 1.68
N LYS A 286 -28.63 -29.99 1.36
CA LYS A 286 -28.85 -31.35 0.81
C LYS A 286 -28.20 -31.51 -0.56
N LEU A 287 -28.43 -30.54 -1.45
CA LEU A 287 -27.81 -30.53 -2.78
C LEU A 287 -26.30 -30.31 -2.69
N ALA A 288 -25.84 -29.50 -1.72
CA ALA A 288 -24.43 -29.28 -1.47
C ALA A 288 -23.74 -30.59 -1.07
N ALA A 289 -24.28 -31.33 -0.10
CA ALA A 289 -23.74 -32.64 0.27
C ALA A 289 -23.69 -33.61 -0.92
N ALA A 290 -24.76 -33.68 -1.72
CA ALA A 290 -24.79 -34.55 -2.90
C ALA A 290 -23.74 -34.16 -3.96
N LEU A 291 -23.60 -32.85 -4.24
CA LEU A 291 -22.59 -32.35 -5.17
C LEU A 291 -21.17 -32.59 -4.65
N ALA A 292 -20.92 -32.35 -3.36
CA ALA A 292 -19.63 -32.59 -2.74
C ALA A 292 -19.24 -34.07 -2.79
N THR A 293 -20.18 -34.98 -2.51
CA THR A 293 -19.94 -36.43 -2.68
C THR A 293 -19.60 -36.78 -4.12
N GLY A 294 -20.34 -36.26 -5.10
CA GLY A 294 -20.05 -36.51 -6.52
C GLY A 294 -18.67 -36.02 -6.95
N ILE A 295 -18.28 -34.82 -6.53
CA ILE A 295 -16.94 -34.27 -6.79
C ILE A 295 -15.86 -35.10 -6.08
N ALA A 296 -16.08 -35.49 -4.82
CA ALA A 296 -15.14 -36.32 -4.07
C ALA A 296 -14.86 -37.67 -4.76
N THR A 297 -15.89 -38.31 -5.34
CA THR A 297 -15.71 -39.52 -6.16
C THR A 297 -14.83 -39.29 -7.39
N GLU A 298 -14.89 -38.11 -8.02
CA GLU A 298 -13.97 -37.78 -9.12
C GLU A 298 -12.55 -37.48 -8.63
N LEU A 299 -12.39 -36.89 -7.44
CA LEU A 299 -11.07 -36.65 -6.83
C LEU A 299 -10.41 -37.97 -6.40
N GLU A 300 -11.18 -38.93 -5.91
CA GLU A 300 -10.68 -40.26 -5.51
C GLU A 300 -10.00 -40.98 -6.67
N LYS A 301 -10.56 -40.90 -7.88
CA LYS A 301 -9.97 -41.48 -9.09
C LYS A 301 -8.64 -40.84 -9.50
N ARG A 302 -8.33 -39.64 -8.99
CA ARG A 302 -7.10 -38.90 -9.29
C ARG A 302 -5.99 -39.17 -8.29
N LEU A 303 -6.30 -39.82 -7.17
CA LEU A 303 -5.28 -40.17 -6.19
C LEU A 303 -4.37 -41.27 -6.77
N PRO A 304 -3.04 -41.11 -6.72
CA PRO A 304 -2.13 -42.15 -7.16
C PRO A 304 -2.26 -43.39 -6.27
N GLU A 305 -2.33 -44.58 -6.89
CA GLU A 305 -2.43 -45.86 -6.16
C GLU A 305 -1.19 -46.17 -5.30
N THR A 306 -0.04 -45.58 -5.66
CA THR A 306 1.22 -45.67 -4.92
C THR A 306 1.88 -44.30 -4.87
N ALA A 307 2.11 -43.77 -3.66
CA ALA A 307 2.95 -42.59 -3.49
C ALA A 307 4.41 -42.99 -3.72
N ASP A 308 4.97 -42.67 -4.89
CA ASP A 308 6.41 -42.72 -5.10
C ASP A 308 7.04 -41.53 -4.34
N PRO A 309 7.77 -41.76 -3.24
CA PRO A 309 8.34 -40.69 -2.43
C PRO A 309 9.43 -39.89 -3.17
N ASP A 310 9.94 -40.40 -4.30
CA ASP A 310 10.99 -39.74 -5.10
C ASP A 310 10.42 -38.93 -6.28
N ALA A 311 9.11 -38.92 -6.49
CA ALA A 311 8.44 -38.13 -7.53
C ALA A 311 8.35 -36.64 -7.14
N VAL A 312 9.50 -35.96 -7.15
CA VAL A 312 9.59 -34.52 -6.91
C VAL A 312 9.31 -33.76 -8.21
N GLY A 313 8.19 -33.03 -8.26
CA GLY A 313 8.04 -31.86 -9.14
C GLY A 313 7.60 -32.10 -10.59
N ALA A 314 6.94 -33.21 -10.92
CA ALA A 314 6.30 -33.39 -12.22
C ALA A 314 4.85 -32.85 -12.23
N GLU A 315 4.38 -32.35 -13.38
CA GLU A 315 3.00 -31.90 -13.59
C GLU A 315 1.97 -32.89 -13.03
N PRO A 316 0.79 -32.42 -12.56
CA PRO A 316 -0.22 -33.28 -11.98
C PRO A 316 -0.50 -34.48 -12.90
N SER A 317 -0.32 -35.69 -12.40
CA SER A 317 -0.45 -36.94 -13.18
C SER A 317 -1.90 -37.31 -13.51
N PHE A 318 -2.84 -36.35 -13.44
CA PHE A 318 -4.24 -36.56 -13.71
C PHE A 318 -4.62 -36.02 -15.09
N THR A 319 -5.53 -36.73 -15.75
CA THR A 319 -6.14 -36.32 -17.01
C THR A 319 -7.49 -35.67 -16.76
N GLY A 320 -7.76 -34.53 -17.39
CA GLY A 320 -9.05 -33.82 -17.34
C GLY A 320 -8.98 -32.44 -16.67
N PRO A 321 -10.12 -31.75 -16.53
CA PRO A 321 -10.14 -30.38 -16.03
C PRO A 321 -9.80 -30.30 -14.54
N ARG A 322 -9.15 -29.21 -14.14
CA ARG A 322 -9.02 -28.80 -12.74
C ARG A 322 -10.39 -28.46 -12.17
N ILE A 323 -10.67 -28.91 -10.96
CA ILE A 323 -11.96 -28.65 -10.29
C ILE A 323 -11.78 -27.50 -9.30
N VAL A 324 -12.45 -26.37 -9.56
CA VAL A 324 -12.50 -25.25 -8.61
C VAL A 324 -13.83 -25.29 -7.85
N ILE A 325 -13.72 -25.48 -6.54
CA ILE A 325 -14.87 -25.51 -5.63
C ILE A 325 -15.14 -24.07 -5.17
N LEU A 326 -16.26 -23.50 -5.60
CA LEU A 326 -16.65 -22.14 -5.29
C LEU A 326 -17.80 -22.14 -4.29
N VAL A 327 -17.55 -21.60 -3.09
CA VAL A 327 -18.52 -21.60 -1.99
C VAL A 327 -18.79 -20.16 -1.55
N ASP A 328 -20.03 -19.72 -1.68
CA ASP A 328 -20.51 -18.44 -1.13
C ASP A 328 -21.45 -18.69 0.04
N ASP A 329 -21.51 -17.74 0.98
CA ASP A 329 -22.33 -17.80 2.20
C ASP A 329 -22.27 -19.17 2.92
N TYR A 330 -21.05 -19.65 3.17
CA TYR A 330 -20.79 -20.98 3.75
C TYR A 330 -21.52 -21.22 5.07
N ASP A 331 -21.67 -20.17 5.89
CA ASP A 331 -22.40 -20.19 7.16
C ASP A 331 -23.83 -20.72 7.00
N ILE A 332 -24.51 -20.37 5.91
CA ILE A 332 -25.88 -20.83 5.61
C ILE A 332 -25.90 -22.33 5.31
N LEU A 333 -24.89 -22.84 4.61
CA LEU A 333 -24.78 -24.27 4.28
C LEU A 333 -24.47 -25.13 5.51
N THR A 334 -23.86 -24.55 6.54
CA THR A 334 -23.48 -25.24 7.78
C THR A 334 -24.47 -25.08 8.94
N THR A 335 -25.61 -24.43 8.70
CA THR A 335 -26.62 -24.20 9.73
C THR A 335 -27.05 -25.53 10.38
N ALA A 336 -27.30 -25.50 11.70
CA ALA A 336 -27.66 -26.67 12.50
C ALA A 336 -26.61 -27.80 12.50
N GLY A 337 -25.32 -27.45 12.35
CA GLY A 337 -24.20 -28.40 12.46
C GLY A 337 -24.01 -29.28 11.22
N GLN A 338 -24.66 -28.93 10.10
CA GLN A 338 -24.46 -29.64 8.84
C GLN A 338 -23.03 -29.40 8.31
N GLN A 339 -22.45 -30.42 7.70
CA GLN A 339 -21.10 -30.36 7.12
C GLN A 339 -21.13 -30.82 5.66
N PRO A 340 -21.78 -30.06 4.76
CA PRO A 340 -21.96 -30.50 3.38
C PRO A 340 -20.65 -30.64 2.60
N LEU A 341 -19.56 -30.02 3.06
CA LEU A 341 -18.23 -30.12 2.46
C LEU A 341 -17.32 -31.17 3.11
N ALA A 342 -17.80 -31.91 4.12
CA ALA A 342 -17.03 -32.98 4.76
C ALA A 342 -16.43 -34.01 3.79
N PRO A 343 -17.08 -34.36 2.66
CA PRO A 343 -16.48 -35.27 1.67
C PRO A 343 -15.13 -34.79 1.11
N PHE A 344 -14.81 -33.50 1.18
CA PHE A 344 -13.53 -32.97 0.68
C PHE A 344 -12.37 -33.10 1.67
N LEU A 345 -12.63 -33.38 2.95
CA LEU A 345 -11.60 -33.43 3.99
C LEU A 345 -10.40 -34.33 3.65
N PRO A 346 -10.57 -35.55 3.07
CA PRO A 346 -9.43 -36.41 2.74
C PRO A 346 -8.50 -35.85 1.66
N TYR A 347 -8.96 -34.89 0.86
CA TYR A 347 -8.24 -34.40 -0.34
C TYR A 347 -7.61 -33.03 -0.15
N ILE A 348 -7.79 -32.37 1.01
CA ILE A 348 -7.32 -31.00 1.25
C ILE A 348 -5.80 -30.87 1.04
N SER A 349 -5.02 -31.87 1.49
CA SER A 349 -3.56 -31.89 1.37
C SER A 349 -3.05 -32.24 -0.04
N SER A 350 -3.94 -32.77 -0.89
CA SER A 350 -3.61 -33.30 -2.22
C SER A 350 -4.19 -32.44 -3.35
N ALA A 351 -4.54 -31.18 -3.05
CA ALA A 351 -5.24 -30.27 -3.94
C ALA A 351 -4.37 -29.67 -5.08
N GLN A 352 -3.36 -30.41 -5.56
CA GLN A 352 -2.51 -30.00 -6.68
C GLN A 352 -3.09 -30.37 -8.05
#